data_AF-A0A963RZD3-F1
#
_entry.id   AF-A0A963RZD3-F1
#
_cell.length_a   1.000
_cell.length_b   1.000
_cell.length_c   1.000
_cell.angle_alpha   90.00
_cell.angle_beta   90.00
_cell.angle_gamma   90.00
#
_symmetry.space_group_name_H-M   'P 1'
#
loop_
_entity.id
_entity.type
_entity.pdbx_description
1 polymer ?
#
loop_
_entity_poly.entity_id
_entity_poly.type
_entity_poly.pdbx_seq_one_letter_code
_entity_poly.pdbx_strand_id
1 'polypeptide(L)'
;MSANRSFPRNRGKPRKRPHNVVAIYLGSAAALGALAGIGSVVVSGDASSLGSSLNPFAVSAGIVRARAPQAGDYWPGCNAARAAGTAPIYLGEPGYREDMDGDGDGIACEPHRVH
;
A
#
# COMPACT_ATOMS: atom_id res chain seq x y z
N MET A 1 -24.76 18.65 -35.45
CA MET A 1 -23.65 17.77 -35.87
C MET A 1 -22.33 18.52 -35.71
N SER A 2 -21.43 18.10 -34.82
CA SER A 2 -20.03 18.57 -34.86
C SER A 2 -19.11 17.45 -34.39
N ALA A 3 -18.07 17.22 -35.19
CA ALA A 3 -17.46 15.93 -35.40
C ALA A 3 -16.51 15.48 -34.28
N ASN A 4 -16.77 14.27 -33.80
CA ASN A 4 -15.89 13.42 -33.02
C ASN A 4 -14.58 13.14 -33.80
N ARG A 5 -13.46 13.74 -33.39
CA ARG A 5 -12.13 13.45 -33.94
C ARG A 5 -11.27 12.76 -32.88
N SER A 6 -11.46 11.45 -32.77
CA SER A 6 -10.58 10.55 -32.03
C SER A 6 -9.25 10.40 -32.78
N PHE A 7 -8.18 11.03 -32.28
CA PHE A 7 -6.82 10.75 -32.71
C PHE A 7 -6.34 9.41 -32.13
N PRO A 8 -5.85 8.44 -32.95
CA PRO A 8 -5.24 7.24 -32.41
C PRO A 8 -3.88 7.58 -31.77
N ARG A 9 -3.77 7.38 -30.45
CA ARG A 9 -2.48 7.42 -29.74
C ARG A 9 -1.63 6.24 -30.18
N ASN A 10 -0.62 6.51 -31.01
CA ASN A 10 0.39 5.55 -31.43
C ASN A 10 1.27 5.17 -30.23
N ARG A 11 0.89 4.10 -29.50
CA ARG A 11 1.67 3.57 -28.38
C ARG A 11 2.86 2.79 -28.93
N GLY A 12 4.02 3.43 -28.98
CA GLY A 12 5.29 2.77 -29.27
C GLY A 12 5.49 1.55 -28.36
N LYS A 13 5.71 0.38 -28.96
CA LYS A 13 6.00 -0.86 -28.23
C LYS A 13 7.24 -0.65 -27.34
N PRO A 14 7.23 -1.05 -26.05
CA PRO A 14 8.39 -0.90 -25.19
C PRO A 14 9.58 -1.69 -25.77
N ARG A 15 10.71 -1.01 -25.99
CA ARG A 15 11.98 -1.64 -26.39
C ARG A 15 12.39 -2.62 -25.29
N LYS A 16 12.45 -3.93 -25.60
CA LYS A 16 12.99 -4.94 -24.70
C LYS A 16 14.46 -4.62 -24.43
N ARG A 17 14.79 -4.28 -23.17
CA ARG A 17 16.18 -4.03 -22.73
C ARG A 17 16.94 -5.36 -22.77
N PRO A 18 18.19 -5.39 -23.25
CA PRO A 18 18.99 -6.61 -23.21
C PRO A 18 19.18 -7.03 -21.75
N HIS A 19 18.91 -8.31 -21.48
CA HIS A 19 19.02 -8.90 -20.15
C HIS A 19 20.51 -8.99 -19.76
N ASN A 20 20.96 -8.16 -18.82
CA ASN A 20 22.30 -8.30 -18.24
C ASN A 20 22.29 -9.55 -17.34
N VAL A 21 22.87 -10.63 -17.85
CA VAL A 21 22.92 -11.94 -17.18
C VAL A 21 23.57 -11.83 -15.80
N VAL A 22 24.55 -10.94 -15.62
CA VAL A 22 25.17 -10.66 -14.31
C VAL A 22 24.17 -10.05 -13.32
N ALA A 23 23.28 -9.17 -13.80
CA ALA A 23 22.22 -8.60 -12.98
C ALA A 23 21.14 -9.63 -12.62
N ILE A 24 20.90 -10.63 -13.49
CA ILE A 24 19.99 -11.75 -13.19
C ILE A 24 20.58 -12.63 -12.08
N TYR A 25 21.86 -13.00 -12.20
CA TYR A 25 22.51 -13.85 -11.20
C TYR A 25 22.62 -13.16 -9.84
N LEU A 26 23.04 -11.89 -9.80
CA LEU A 26 23.08 -11.11 -8.55
C LEU A 26 21.68 -10.90 -7.96
N GLY A 27 20.65 -10.73 -8.79
CA GLY A 27 19.25 -10.66 -8.34
C GLY A 27 18.71 -11.98 -7.78
N SER A 28 19.07 -13.12 -8.39
CA SER A 28 18.60 -14.44 -7.98
C SER A 28 19.16 -14.92 -6.63
N ALA A 29 20.38 -14.52 -6.27
CA ALA A 29 20.98 -14.86 -4.97
C ALA A 29 20.21 -14.24 -3.80
N ALA A 30 19.68 -13.02 -3.98
CA ALA A 30 18.82 -12.38 -2.98
C ALA A 30 17.45 -13.07 -2.84
N ALA A 31 16.88 -13.58 -3.95
CA ALA A 31 15.59 -14.26 -3.94
C ALA A 31 15.64 -15.63 -3.22
N LEU A 32 16.74 -16.38 -3.38
CA LEU A 32 16.92 -17.65 -2.67
C LEU A 32 17.15 -17.45 -1.16
N GLY A 33 17.82 -16.37 -0.75
CA GLY A 33 17.99 -16.01 0.67
C GLY A 33 16.66 -15.69 1.37
N ALA A 34 15.70 -15.07 0.66
CA ALA A 34 14.40 -14.74 1.23
C ALA A 34 13.52 -15.97 1.53
N LEU A 35 13.55 -17.02 0.69
CA LEU A 35 12.76 -18.23 0.91
C LEU A 35 13.24 -19.04 2.12
N ALA A 36 14.55 -19.11 2.37
CA ALA A 36 15.09 -19.72 3.58
C ALA A 36 14.80 -18.88 4.84
N GLY A 37 14.91 -17.55 4.75
CA GLY A 37 14.65 -16.65 5.88
C GLY A 37 13.19 -16.58 6.33
N ILE A 38 12.24 -16.59 5.38
CA ILE A 38 10.80 -16.57 5.69
C ILE A 38 10.31 -17.96 6.14
N GLY A 39 10.92 -19.04 5.65
CA GLY A 39 10.56 -20.42 6.03
C GLY A 39 10.84 -20.75 7.50
N SER A 40 11.91 -20.20 8.09
CA SER A 40 12.25 -20.46 9.49
C SER A 40 11.27 -19.82 10.48
N VAL A 41 10.65 -18.68 10.14
CA VAL A 41 9.74 -17.98 11.06
C VAL A 41 8.34 -18.62 11.16
N VAL A 42 7.92 -19.38 10.14
CA VAL A 42 6.59 -20.05 10.14
C VAL A 42 6.58 -21.39 10.87
N VAL A 43 7.75 -22.01 11.10
CA VAL A 43 7.87 -23.32 11.77
C VAL A 43 7.98 -23.20 13.30
N SER A 44 8.41 -22.05 13.83
CA SER A 44 8.69 -21.88 15.27
C SER A 44 7.52 -21.36 16.12
N GLY A 45 6.34 -21.10 15.54
CA GLY A 45 5.09 -20.97 16.32
C GLY A 45 4.91 -19.74 17.22
N ASP A 46 5.85 -18.79 17.27
CA ASP A 46 5.69 -17.55 18.05
C ASP A 46 5.30 -16.36 17.14
N ALA A 47 4.05 -16.36 16.66
CA ALA A 47 3.48 -15.26 15.86
C ALA A 47 3.64 -13.87 16.52
N SER A 48 3.70 -13.83 17.86
CA SER A 48 3.84 -12.62 18.68
C SER A 48 5.19 -11.93 18.52
N SER A 49 6.28 -12.68 18.29
CA SER A 49 7.63 -12.12 18.11
C SER A 49 7.84 -11.53 16.71
N LEU A 50 7.07 -12.04 15.74
CA LEU A 50 6.98 -11.49 14.40
C LEU A 50 6.12 -10.23 14.39
N GLY A 51 5.06 -10.13 15.19
CA GLY A 51 4.22 -8.94 15.25
C GLY A 51 5.02 -7.62 15.37
N SER A 52 6.00 -7.57 16.26
CA SER A 52 6.88 -6.40 16.44
C SER A 52 7.88 -6.19 15.29
N SER A 53 8.37 -7.28 14.70
CA SER A 53 9.36 -7.25 13.61
C SER A 53 8.74 -6.94 12.25
N LEU A 54 7.48 -7.32 12.06
CA LEU A 54 6.70 -7.14 10.83
C LEU A 54 5.90 -5.84 10.83
N ASN A 55 5.65 -5.22 12.00
CA ASN A 55 4.93 -3.95 12.08
C ASN A 55 5.46 -2.86 11.12
N PRO A 56 6.78 -2.56 11.04
CA PRO A 56 7.27 -1.57 10.08
C PRO A 56 7.01 -1.98 8.62
N PHE A 57 7.01 -3.29 8.32
CA PHE A 57 6.64 -3.80 7.01
C PHE A 57 5.14 -3.66 6.74
N ALA A 58 4.29 -3.99 7.71
CA ALA A 58 2.84 -3.87 7.59
C ALA A 58 2.40 -2.41 7.43
N VAL A 59 3.05 -1.47 8.12
CA VAL A 59 2.83 -0.03 7.97
C VAL A 59 3.29 0.46 6.59
N SER A 60 4.50 0.05 6.14
CA SER A 60 5.01 0.44 4.82
C SER A 60 4.25 -0.18 3.65
N ALA A 61 3.68 -1.37 3.84
CA ALA A 61 2.78 -2.02 2.91
C ALA A 61 1.35 -1.45 2.94
N GLY A 62 1.03 -0.53 3.85
CA GLY A 62 -0.30 0.06 3.98
C GLY A 62 -1.37 -0.92 4.46
N ILE A 63 -0.96 -2.01 5.11
CA ILE A 63 -1.86 -3.03 5.67
C ILE A 63 -2.43 -2.56 7.00
N VAL A 64 -1.62 -1.87 7.80
CA VAL A 64 -2.01 -1.30 9.10
C VAL A 64 -1.62 0.16 9.19
N ARG A 65 -2.30 0.89 10.08
CA ARG A 65 -2.00 2.29 10.41
C ARG A 65 -0.66 2.38 11.14
N ALA A 66 0.09 3.46 10.91
CA ALA A 66 1.30 3.78 11.67
C ALA A 66 0.98 4.19 13.11
N ARG A 67 -0.16 4.88 13.33
CA ARG A 67 -0.69 5.18 14.65
C ARG A 67 -2.22 5.26 14.63
N ALA A 68 -2.84 5.14 15.80
CA ALA A 68 -4.26 5.44 15.97
C ALA A 68 -4.53 6.96 15.92
N PRO A 69 -5.68 7.38 15.37
CA PRO A 69 -6.22 8.72 15.56
C PRO A 69 -6.33 9.12 17.03
N GLN A 70 -6.00 10.37 17.35
CA GLN A 70 -6.07 10.95 18.69
C GLN A 70 -7.06 12.11 18.73
N ALA A 71 -7.62 12.38 19.93
CA ALA A 71 -8.52 13.51 20.12
C ALA A 71 -7.85 14.82 19.67
N GLY A 72 -8.54 15.59 18.83
CA GLY A 72 -8.01 16.82 18.24
C GLY A 72 -7.30 16.63 16.90
N ASP A 73 -7.09 15.39 16.44
CA ASP A 73 -6.62 15.16 15.09
C ASP A 73 -7.63 15.68 14.05
N TYR A 74 -7.11 16.43 13.08
CA TYR A 74 -7.88 16.95 11.96
C TYR A 74 -7.04 16.87 10.69
N TRP A 75 -7.62 16.32 9.63
CA TRP A 75 -6.98 16.26 8.32
C TRP A 75 -7.83 17.02 7.30
N PRO A 76 -7.20 17.85 6.44
CA PRO A 76 -7.92 18.52 5.35
C PRO A 76 -8.43 17.54 4.28
N GLY A 77 -7.97 16.28 4.30
CA GLY A 77 -8.47 15.22 3.43
C GLY A 77 -7.63 13.94 3.52
N CYS A 78 -8.02 12.92 2.76
CA CYS A 78 -7.44 11.57 2.87
C CYS A 78 -5.95 11.48 2.54
N ASN A 79 -5.43 12.36 1.67
CA ASN A 79 -4.00 12.39 1.40
C ASN A 79 -3.19 12.79 2.64
N ALA A 80 -3.70 13.74 3.44
CA ALA A 80 -3.07 14.15 4.68
C ALA A 80 -3.19 13.07 5.76
N ALA A 81 -4.34 12.40 5.87
CA ALA A 81 -4.53 11.28 6.79
C ALA A 81 -3.61 10.09 6.48
N ARG A 82 -3.45 9.72 5.20
CA ARG A 82 -2.50 8.68 4.77
C ARG A 82 -1.06 9.08 5.05
N ALA A 83 -0.68 10.33 4.77
CA ALA A 83 0.66 10.84 5.06
C ALA A 83 0.97 10.86 6.56
N ALA A 84 -0.03 11.12 7.40
CA ALA A 84 0.07 11.01 8.87
C ALA A 84 0.08 9.55 9.36
N GLY A 85 -0.14 8.57 8.48
CA GLY A 85 -0.20 7.15 8.81
C GLY A 85 -1.39 6.78 9.68
N THR A 86 -2.47 7.57 9.67
CA THR A 86 -3.69 7.32 10.46
C THR A 86 -4.81 6.67 9.65
N ALA A 87 -4.70 6.64 8.32
CA ALA A 87 -5.70 6.05 7.43
C ALA A 87 -5.62 4.50 7.37
N PRO A 88 -6.75 3.76 7.17
CA PRO A 88 -8.13 4.26 7.03
C PRO A 88 -8.63 4.95 8.30
N ILE A 89 -9.77 5.64 8.36
CA ILE A 89 -10.32 6.21 9.61
C ILE A 89 -11.76 5.70 9.76
N TYR A 90 -12.07 5.07 10.89
CA TYR A 90 -13.38 4.46 11.12
C TYR A 90 -14.36 5.45 11.75
N LEU A 91 -15.65 5.22 11.49
CA LEU A 91 -16.74 5.95 12.13
C LEU A 91 -16.58 5.93 13.66
N GLY A 92 -16.63 7.12 14.26
CA GLY A 92 -16.44 7.31 15.70
C GLY A 92 -14.99 7.48 16.15
N GLU A 93 -14.00 7.28 15.27
CA GLU A 93 -12.61 7.65 15.55
C GLU A 93 -12.42 9.17 15.42
N PRO A 94 -11.48 9.76 16.21
CA PRO A 94 -11.11 11.15 16.05
C PRO A 94 -10.75 11.51 14.60
N GLY A 95 -11.32 12.62 14.13
CA GLY A 95 -11.11 13.16 12.78
C GLY A 95 -11.74 12.34 11.65
N TYR A 96 -12.59 11.35 11.95
CA TYR A 96 -13.56 10.82 10.98
C TYR A 96 -14.52 11.93 10.55
N ARG A 97 -14.84 11.97 9.25
CA ARG A 97 -15.86 12.84 8.69
C ARG A 97 -16.53 12.18 7.49
N GLU A 98 -17.85 12.33 7.37
CA GLU A 98 -18.64 11.77 6.26
C GLU A 98 -18.19 12.28 4.90
N ASP A 99 -17.65 13.50 4.80
CA ASP A 99 -17.13 14.03 3.54
C ASP A 99 -15.79 13.40 3.09
N MET A 100 -15.15 12.63 3.98
CA MET A 100 -13.96 11.83 3.69
C MET A 100 -14.28 10.35 3.41
N ASP A 101 -15.52 9.93 3.65
CA ASP A 101 -16.07 8.61 3.36
C ASP A 101 -16.95 8.70 2.10
N GLY A 102 -16.32 8.44 0.95
CA GLY A 102 -16.94 8.72 -0.35
C GLY A 102 -18.12 7.80 -0.68
N ASP A 103 -18.16 6.61 -0.10
CA ASP A 103 -19.18 5.58 -0.28
C ASP A 103 -20.10 5.39 0.93
N GLY A 104 -19.75 5.97 2.08
CA GLY A 104 -20.62 6.04 3.25
C GLY A 104 -20.71 4.72 4.02
N ASP A 105 -19.69 3.88 3.94
CA ASP A 105 -19.65 2.56 4.58
C ASP A 105 -19.12 2.61 6.04
N GLY A 106 -18.72 3.80 6.50
CA GLY A 106 -18.15 4.05 7.81
C GLY A 106 -16.62 3.96 7.84
N ILE A 107 -15.95 3.84 6.68
CA ILE A 107 -14.50 3.74 6.55
C ILE A 107 -13.98 4.86 5.64
N ALA A 108 -13.61 5.99 6.25
CA ALA A 108 -12.97 7.06 5.52
C ALA A 108 -11.54 6.68 5.07
N CYS A 109 -11.14 7.20 3.90
CA CYS A 109 -9.75 7.10 3.40
C CYS A 109 -9.21 5.69 3.18
N GLU A 110 -10.07 4.76 2.77
CA GLU A 110 -9.65 3.43 2.38
C GLU A 110 -8.49 3.41 1.35
N PRO A 111 -7.68 2.33 1.35
CA PRO A 111 -6.78 2.06 0.24
C PRO A 111 -7.61 1.84 -1.02
N HIS A 112 -7.32 2.59 -2.10
CA HIS A 112 -7.97 2.42 -3.39
C HIS A 112 -7.86 0.95 -3.86
N ARG A 113 -8.94 0.18 -3.73
CA ARG A 113 -9.04 -1.12 -4.37
C ARG A 113 -9.55 -0.89 -5.79
N VAL A 114 -8.71 -1.18 -6.77
CA VAL A 114 -9.14 -1.31 -8.17
C VAL A 114 -9.99 -2.57 -8.26
N HIS A 115 -11.30 -2.40 -8.20
CA HIS A 115 -12.28 -3.42 -8.55
C HIS A 115 -12.56 -3.38 -10.06
#